data_AF-A0A3N9WNE5-F1
#
_entry.id   AF-A0A3N9WNE5-F1
#
_cell.length_a   1.000
_cell.length_b   1.000
_cell.length_c   1.000
_cell.angle_alpha   90.00
_cell.angle_beta   90.00
_cell.angle_gamma   90.00
#
_symmetry.space_group_name_H-M   'P 1'
#
loop_
_entity.id
_entity.type
_entity.pdbx_description
1 polymer ?
#
loop_
_entity_poly.entity_id
_entity_poly.type
_entity_poly.pdbx_seq_one_letter_code
_entity_poly.pdbx_strand_id
1 'polypeptide(L)'
;MVPLVIIDTTSRPDLDELVRLHSHLSPGDVTYRWGQAERNKDLVSLSLWFVRPIEARAVLMFSIEGEGIIVDNALNSRAIYLQPGRPGDRLKHDPHRPKILIEIPDDDFREQWEDVAVRRLAKVIRRRSPIPREEARRLAVQWLAQSREISGFRLPT
;
A
#
# COMPACT_ATOMS: atom_id res chain seq x y z
N MET A 1 2.84 5.91 -10.56
CA MET A 1 1.39 5.81 -10.28
C MET A 1 1.18 5.84 -8.78
N VAL A 2 0.14 6.50 -8.26
CA VAL A 2 -0.23 6.42 -6.83
C VAL A 2 -1.19 5.24 -6.65
N PRO A 3 -0.93 4.28 -5.74
CA PRO A 3 -1.82 3.15 -5.55
C PRO A 3 -3.13 3.56 -4.85
N LEU A 4 -4.22 2.85 -5.17
CA LEU A 4 -5.51 2.96 -4.51
C LEU A 4 -5.73 1.73 -3.63
N VAL A 5 -6.07 1.96 -2.37
CA VAL A 5 -6.50 0.92 -1.43
C VAL A 5 -7.97 1.15 -1.08
N ILE A 6 -8.78 0.14 -1.37
CA ILE A 6 -10.20 0.10 -0.99
C ILE A 6 -10.29 -0.71 0.29
N ILE A 7 -10.76 -0.10 1.38
CA ILE A 7 -10.87 -0.74 2.69
C ILE A 7 -12.33 -1.02 3.05
N ASP A 8 -12.59 -2.17 3.65
CA ASP A 8 -13.90 -2.46 4.22
C ASP A 8 -14.12 -1.61 5.47
N THR A 9 -15.05 -0.66 5.38
CA THR A 9 -15.42 0.25 6.46
C THR A 9 -16.78 -0.09 7.07
N THR A 10 -17.34 -1.28 6.80
CA THR A 10 -18.65 -1.71 7.33
C THR A 10 -18.75 -1.55 8.85
N SER A 11 -17.68 -1.87 9.59
CA SER A 11 -17.60 -1.72 11.05
C SER A 11 -16.81 -0.47 11.50
N ARG A 12 -16.53 0.45 10.57
CA ARG A 12 -15.67 1.64 10.77
C ARG A 12 -16.30 2.88 10.14
N PRO A 13 -17.49 3.30 10.62
CA PRO A 13 -18.19 4.49 10.09
C PRO A 13 -17.38 5.78 10.28
N ASP A 14 -16.45 5.81 11.23
CA ASP A 14 -15.49 6.89 11.42
C ASP A 14 -14.62 7.12 10.18
N LEU A 15 -14.21 6.05 9.48
CA LEU A 15 -13.41 6.15 8.26
C LEU A 15 -14.25 6.53 7.04
N ASP A 16 -15.51 6.11 6.97
CA ASP A 16 -16.46 6.60 5.95
C ASP A 16 -16.64 8.13 6.09
N GLU A 17 -16.86 8.59 7.33
CA GLU A 17 -17.07 9.99 7.65
C GLU A 17 -15.83 10.85 7.37
N LEU A 18 -14.63 10.36 7.73
CA LEU A 18 -13.36 11.02 7.43
C LEU A 18 -13.24 11.38 5.95
N VAL A 19 -13.50 10.41 5.07
CA VAL A 19 -13.39 10.60 3.62
C VAL A 19 -14.51 11.51 3.08
N ARG A 20 -15.73 11.39 3.61
CA ARG A 20 -16.84 12.27 3.26
C ARG A 20 -16.53 13.74 3.58
N LEU A 21 -15.96 14.01 4.77
CA LEU A 21 -15.60 15.36 5.20
C LEU A 21 -14.49 15.95 4.33
N HIS A 22 -13.46 15.18 3.97
CA HIS A 22 -12.40 15.65 3.06
C HIS A 22 -12.85 15.94 1.63
N SER A 23 -14.05 15.51 1.24
CA SER A 23 -14.64 15.92 -0.04
C SER A 23 -15.13 17.37 -0.04
N HIS A 24 -15.25 18.00 1.14
CA HIS A 24 -15.83 19.33 1.32
C HIS A 24 -14.93 20.29 2.12
N LEU A 25 -13.96 19.75 2.85
CA LEU A 25 -13.07 20.51 3.74
C LEU A 25 -11.66 20.60 3.17
N SER A 26 -10.90 21.55 3.69
CA SER A 26 -9.46 21.70 3.41
C SER A 26 -8.66 20.44 3.77
N PRO A 27 -7.42 20.31 3.26
CA PRO A 27 -6.50 19.26 3.68
C PRO A 27 -6.38 19.19 5.20
N GLY A 28 -6.26 17.96 5.71
CA GLY A 28 -6.14 17.66 7.14
C GLY A 28 -4.73 17.22 7.48
N ASP A 29 -4.58 16.71 8.71
CA ASP A 29 -3.30 16.20 9.19
C ASP A 29 -3.40 14.72 9.50
N VAL A 30 -2.37 13.98 9.11
CA VAL A 30 -2.21 12.56 9.39
C VAL A 30 -0.76 12.30 9.73
N THR A 31 -0.53 11.52 10.78
CA THR A 31 0.78 10.91 11.03
C THR A 31 0.75 9.47 10.55
N TYR A 32 1.89 8.95 10.10
CA TYR A 32 1.98 7.62 9.56
C TYR A 32 3.23 6.89 10.06
N ARG A 33 3.20 5.56 9.94
CA ARG A 33 4.37 4.72 10.18
C ARG A 33 4.27 3.44 9.38
N TRP A 34 5.29 3.17 8.58
CA TRP A 34 5.51 1.84 8.00
C TRP A 34 6.21 0.92 8.99
N GLY A 35 5.98 -0.38 8.83
CA GLY A 35 6.70 -1.41 9.58
C GLY A 35 6.46 -2.80 9.04
N GLN A 36 7.41 -3.71 9.26
CA GLN A 36 7.21 -5.13 9.02
C GLN A 36 6.68 -5.79 10.29
N ALA A 37 5.64 -6.62 10.18
CA ALA A 37 5.13 -7.35 11.33
C ALA A 37 6.19 -8.33 11.88
N GLU A 38 6.41 -8.31 13.19
CA GLU A 38 7.47 -9.10 13.82
C GLU A 38 7.26 -10.61 13.64
N ARG A 39 6.03 -11.07 13.91
CA ARG A 39 5.64 -12.48 13.91
C ARG A 39 5.37 -13.04 12.51
N ASN A 40 5.07 -12.18 11.55
CA ASN A 40 4.79 -12.60 10.18
C ASN A 40 5.59 -11.74 9.19
N LYS A 41 6.71 -12.31 8.72
CA LYS A 41 7.62 -11.64 7.77
C LYS A 41 7.01 -11.44 6.38
N ASP A 42 5.83 -11.99 6.11
CA ASP A 42 5.07 -11.67 4.91
C ASP A 42 4.24 -10.39 5.04
N LEU A 43 4.00 -9.89 6.25
CA LEU A 43 3.10 -8.77 6.47
C LEU A 43 3.87 -7.46 6.69
N VAL A 44 3.46 -6.43 5.98
CA VAL A 44 3.87 -5.04 6.17
C VAL A 44 2.65 -4.22 6.55
N SER A 45 2.81 -3.31 7.49
CA SER A 45 1.75 -2.45 7.99
C SER A 45 2.01 -0.99 7.65
N LEU A 46 0.96 -0.27 7.24
CA LEU A 46 0.91 1.19 7.27
C LEU A 46 -0.05 1.61 8.37
N SER A 47 0.48 2.15 9.46
CA SER A 47 -0.32 2.76 10.52
C SER A 47 -0.58 4.22 10.19
N LEU A 48 -1.83 4.66 10.38
CA LEU A 48 -2.32 5.99 10.08
C LEU A 48 -3.06 6.54 11.30
N TRP A 49 -2.70 7.74 11.73
CA TRP A 49 -3.37 8.48 12.80
C TRP A 49 -3.79 9.84 12.28
N PHE A 50 -5.07 9.97 11.94
CA PHE A 50 -5.70 11.20 11.48
C PHE A 50 -5.99 12.10 12.68
N VAL A 51 -5.66 13.39 12.55
CA VAL A 51 -5.83 14.41 13.59
C VAL A 51 -6.91 15.42 13.21
N ARG A 52 -7.02 15.75 11.91
CA ARG A 52 -8.02 16.69 11.36
C ARG A 52 -8.57 16.13 10.05
N PRO A 53 -9.85 16.36 9.69
CA PRO A 53 -10.87 17.12 10.44
C PRO A 53 -11.49 16.34 11.60
N ILE A 54 -11.29 15.03 11.66
CA ILE A 54 -11.70 14.18 12.77
C ILE A 54 -10.55 13.27 13.18
N GLU A 55 -10.54 12.89 14.46
CA GLU A 55 -9.58 11.91 14.96
C GLU A 55 -10.02 10.50 14.56
N ALA A 56 -9.15 9.80 13.83
CA ALA A 56 -9.38 8.41 13.42
C ALA A 56 -8.06 7.67 13.31
N ARG A 57 -8.10 6.33 13.40
CA ARG A 57 -6.90 5.48 13.30
C ARG A 57 -7.14 4.31 12.39
N ALA A 58 -6.21 4.03 11.50
CA ALA A 58 -6.26 2.85 10.64
C ALA A 58 -4.90 2.15 10.62
N VAL A 59 -4.92 0.83 10.54
CA VAL A 59 -3.73 0.04 10.25
C VAL A 59 -4.06 -0.78 9.01
N LEU A 60 -3.38 -0.48 7.92
CA LEU A 60 -3.48 -1.23 6.67
C LEU A 60 -2.43 -2.33 6.71
N MET A 61 -2.82 -3.57 6.43
CA MET A 61 -1.94 -4.72 6.41
C MET A 61 -1.81 -5.23 4.98
N PHE A 62 -0.59 -5.41 4.51
CA PHE A 62 -0.26 -5.86 3.17
C PHE A 62 0.57 -7.13 3.23
N SER A 63 0.16 -8.17 2.49
CA SER A 63 1.01 -9.33 2.21
C SER A 63 2.05 -8.95 1.15
N ILE A 64 3.33 -9.16 1.41
CA ILE A 64 4.38 -8.95 0.41
C ILE A 64 4.17 -9.87 -0.79
N GLU A 65 3.72 -11.11 -0.56
CA GLU A 65 3.45 -12.08 -1.62
C GLU A 65 2.34 -11.64 -2.58
N GLY A 66 1.24 -11.08 -2.06
CA GLY A 66 0.08 -10.71 -2.87
C GLY A 66 0.03 -9.22 -3.26
N GLU A 67 0.53 -8.35 -2.40
CA GLU A 67 0.25 -6.91 -2.39
C GLU A 67 1.56 -6.09 -2.32
N GLY A 68 2.73 -6.72 -2.45
CA GLY A 68 4.02 -6.03 -2.42
C GLY A 68 4.14 -4.88 -3.44
N ILE A 69 3.47 -4.98 -4.58
CA ILE A 69 3.39 -3.91 -5.58
C ILE A 69 2.71 -2.65 -5.04
N ILE A 70 1.71 -2.79 -4.16
CA ILE A 70 1.02 -1.66 -3.54
C ILE A 70 1.98 -0.93 -2.60
N VAL A 71 2.74 -1.68 -1.79
CA VAL A 71 3.73 -1.12 -0.86
C VAL A 71 4.84 -0.41 -1.63
N ASP A 72 5.44 -1.07 -2.63
CA ASP A 72 6.51 -0.48 -3.45
C ASP A 72 6.03 0.79 -4.17
N ASN A 73 4.81 0.78 -4.70
CA ASN A 73 4.22 1.96 -5.33
C ASN A 73 3.96 3.09 -4.36
N ALA A 74 3.42 2.80 -3.17
CA ALA A 74 3.13 3.82 -2.17
C ALA A 74 4.42 4.52 -1.70
N LEU A 75 5.49 3.75 -1.48
CA LEU A 75 6.81 4.27 -1.13
C LEU A 75 7.43 5.09 -2.27
N ASN A 76 7.33 4.61 -3.53
CA ASN A 76 7.90 5.32 -4.68
C ASN A 76 7.11 6.58 -5.07
N SER A 77 5.78 6.56 -4.97
CA SER A 77 4.95 7.73 -5.23
C SER A 77 4.82 8.65 -4.03
N ARG A 78 5.33 8.26 -2.87
CA ARG A 78 5.22 8.97 -1.58
C ARG A 78 3.77 9.31 -1.21
N ALA A 79 2.85 8.44 -1.59
CA ALA A 79 1.43 8.68 -1.38
C ALA A 79 0.60 7.40 -1.58
N ILE A 80 -0.61 7.40 -1.02
CA ILE A 80 -1.62 6.37 -1.24
C ILE A 80 -3.02 7.00 -1.30
N TYR A 81 -3.88 6.51 -2.19
CA TYR A 81 -5.29 6.81 -2.11
C TYR A 81 -5.98 5.82 -1.17
N LEU A 82 -6.74 6.34 -0.20
CA LEU A 82 -7.60 5.53 0.66
C LEU A 82 -9.05 5.77 0.28
N GLN A 83 -9.76 4.70 -0.06
CA GLN A 83 -11.17 4.72 -0.42
C GLN A 83 -11.97 3.80 0.50
N PRO A 84 -13.02 4.29 1.17
CA PRO A 84 -13.94 3.44 1.90
C PRO A 84 -14.77 2.59 0.93
N GLY A 85 -14.99 1.34 1.30
CA GLY A 85 -15.71 0.37 0.49
C GLY A 85 -16.41 -0.68 1.34
N ARG A 86 -17.00 -1.65 0.64
CA ARG A 86 -17.64 -2.84 1.18
C ARG A 86 -17.02 -4.08 0.52
N PRO A 87 -17.14 -5.28 1.12
CA PRO A 87 -16.64 -6.50 0.51
C PRO A 87 -17.18 -6.67 -0.91
N GLY A 88 -16.28 -6.89 -1.87
CA GLY A 88 -16.62 -7.02 -3.29
C GLY A 88 -16.51 -5.73 -4.10
N ASP A 89 -16.36 -4.56 -3.47
CA ASP A 89 -16.14 -3.30 -4.19
C ASP A 89 -14.84 -3.35 -5.01
N ARG A 90 -14.89 -2.71 -6.19
CA ARG A 90 -13.79 -2.60 -7.14
C ARG A 90 -13.82 -1.21 -7.76
N LEU A 91 -12.65 -0.69 -8.13
CA LEU A 91 -12.51 0.60 -8.81
C LEU A 91 -13.43 0.73 -10.04
N LYS A 92 -13.57 -0.35 -10.82
CA LYS A 92 -14.41 -0.40 -12.03
C LYS A 92 -15.91 -0.16 -11.76
N HIS A 93 -16.38 -0.35 -10.52
CA HIS A 93 -17.81 -0.17 -10.20
C HIS A 93 -18.15 1.32 -10.10
N ASP A 94 -17.26 2.12 -9.51
CA ASP A 94 -17.40 3.57 -9.40
C ASP A 94 -16.02 4.24 -9.23
N PRO A 95 -15.43 4.78 -10.32
CA PRO A 95 -14.16 5.49 -10.27
C PRO A 95 -14.21 6.83 -9.51
N HIS A 96 -15.40 7.43 -9.41
CA HIS A 96 -15.61 8.76 -8.84
C HIS A 96 -15.96 8.73 -7.36
N ARG A 97 -16.08 7.54 -6.77
CA ARG A 97 -16.31 7.38 -5.34
C ARG A 97 -15.30 8.20 -4.51
N PRO A 98 -15.77 8.87 -3.44
CA PRO A 98 -14.91 9.66 -2.57
C PRO A 98 -13.73 8.85 -2.04
N LYS A 99 -12.56 9.49 -2.06
CA LYS A 99 -11.27 8.93 -1.63
C LYS A 99 -10.38 10.07 -1.17
N ILE A 100 -9.48 9.78 -0.23
CA ILE A 100 -8.50 10.75 0.25
C ILE A 100 -7.12 10.37 -0.25
N LEU A 101 -6.35 11.36 -0.68
CA LEU A 101 -4.93 11.21 -0.94
C LEU A 101 -4.19 11.42 0.38
N ILE A 102 -3.41 10.43 0.77
CA ILE A 102 -2.56 10.48 1.96
C ILE A 102 -1.12 10.58 1.47
N GLU A 103 -0.46 11.69 1.79
CA GLU A 103 0.96 11.85 1.54
C GLU A 103 1.78 11.05 2.56
N ILE A 104 2.80 10.37 2.07
CA ILE A 104 3.71 9.51 2.82
C ILE A 104 5.11 9.96 2.42
N PRO A 105 5.66 11.03 3.02
CA PRO A 105 7.02 11.46 2.74
C PRO A 105 8.04 10.33 2.96
N ASP A 106 9.25 10.52 2.44
CA ASP A 106 10.33 9.55 2.62
C ASP A 106 10.56 9.31 4.12
N ASP A 107 10.57 8.04 4.51
CA ASP A 107 10.93 7.58 5.85
C ASP A 107 12.02 6.51 5.76
N ASP A 108 12.58 6.14 6.91
CA ASP A 108 13.66 5.14 7.00
C ASP A 108 13.20 3.74 6.55
N PHE A 109 11.89 3.48 6.44
CA PHE A 109 11.38 2.19 6.01
C PHE A 109 11.65 1.96 4.52
N ARG A 110 11.68 3.01 3.71
CA ARG A 110 12.02 2.90 2.29
C ARG A 110 13.40 2.28 2.07
N GLU A 111 14.38 2.61 2.90
CA GLU A 111 15.74 2.05 2.82
C GLU A 111 15.75 0.53 3.12
N GLN A 112 14.83 0.08 3.98
CA GLN A 112 14.72 -1.32 4.39
C GLN A 112 13.82 -2.15 3.46
N TRP A 113 12.91 -1.49 2.74
CA TRP A 113 11.86 -2.13 1.95
C TRP A 113 12.43 -3.10 0.92
N GLU A 114 13.46 -2.71 0.18
CA GLU A 114 13.99 -3.55 -0.91
C GLU A 114 14.55 -4.88 -0.38
N ASP A 115 15.32 -4.86 0.71
CA ASP A 115 15.83 -6.08 1.33
C ASP A 115 14.69 -6.94 1.93
N VAL A 116 13.70 -6.31 2.56
CA VAL A 116 12.51 -6.99 3.09
C VAL A 116 11.73 -7.70 1.97
N ALA A 117 11.43 -6.99 0.88
CA ALA A 117 10.67 -7.49 -0.25
C ALA A 117 11.44 -8.60 -0.98
N VAL A 118 12.71 -8.37 -1.36
CA VAL A 118 13.54 -9.35 -2.08
C VAL A 118 13.68 -10.64 -1.26
N ARG A 119 13.97 -10.53 0.05
CA ARG A 119 14.11 -11.69 0.93
C ARG A 119 12.83 -12.52 0.98
N ARG A 120 11.66 -11.87 1.06
CA ARG A 120 10.39 -12.57 1.16
C ARG A 120 9.97 -13.17 -0.19
N LEU A 121 10.04 -12.40 -1.27
CA LEU A 121 9.72 -12.86 -2.62
C LEU A 121 10.59 -14.04 -3.04
N ALA A 122 11.90 -14.02 -2.76
CA ALA A 122 12.78 -15.15 -3.03
C ALA A 122 12.33 -16.44 -2.31
N LYS A 123 11.84 -16.33 -1.05
CA LYS A 123 11.27 -17.48 -0.33
C LYS A 123 9.97 -17.97 -0.98
N VAL A 124 9.11 -17.05 -1.42
CA VAL A 124 7.85 -17.39 -2.11
C VAL A 124 8.14 -18.12 -3.43
N ILE A 125 9.06 -17.60 -4.24
CA ILE A 125 9.46 -18.19 -5.53
C ILE A 125 9.98 -19.61 -5.30
N ARG A 126 10.88 -19.82 -4.33
CA ARG A 126 11.40 -21.16 -4.01
C ARG A 126 10.36 -22.14 -3.49
N ARG A 127 9.29 -21.66 -2.84
CA ARG A 127 8.17 -22.50 -2.42
C ARG A 127 7.35 -22.99 -3.62
N ARG A 128 7.28 -22.19 -4.69
CA ARG A 128 6.52 -22.50 -5.91
C ARG A 128 7.32 -23.28 -6.95
N SER A 129 8.65 -23.09 -6.98
CA SER A 129 9.55 -23.71 -7.95
C SER A 129 10.87 -24.15 -7.29
N PRO A 130 11.38 -25.36 -7.55
CA PRO A 130 12.63 -25.84 -6.99
C PRO A 130 13.84 -25.24 -7.73
N ILE A 131 14.19 -24.00 -7.38
CA ILE A 131 15.32 -23.27 -7.96
C ILE A 131 16.37 -22.89 -6.89
N PRO A 132 17.64 -22.67 -7.28
CA PRO A 132 18.69 -22.20 -6.38
C PRO A 132 18.35 -20.87 -5.70
N ARG A 133 18.92 -20.65 -4.50
CA ARG A 133 18.69 -19.43 -3.70
C ARG A 133 19.08 -18.15 -4.43
N GLU A 134 20.22 -18.18 -5.10
CA GLU A 134 20.74 -17.03 -5.84
C GLU A 134 19.82 -16.66 -7.00
N GLU A 135 19.36 -17.66 -7.75
CA GLU A 135 18.42 -17.48 -8.86
C GLU A 135 17.07 -16.93 -8.38
N ALA A 136 16.54 -17.44 -7.27
CA ALA A 136 15.32 -16.90 -6.66
C ALA A 136 15.47 -15.44 -6.22
N ARG A 137 16.65 -15.06 -5.70
CA ARG A 137 16.94 -13.66 -5.35
C ARG A 137 16.98 -12.77 -6.59
N ARG A 138 17.62 -13.24 -7.66
CA ARG A 138 17.66 -12.53 -8.95
C ARG A 138 16.25 -12.30 -9.50
N LEU A 139 15.41 -13.34 -9.50
CA LEU A 139 14.02 -13.23 -9.95
C LEU A 139 13.20 -12.28 -9.07
N ALA A 140 13.41 -12.27 -7.75
CA ALA A 140 12.74 -11.33 -6.85
C ALA A 140 13.12 -9.87 -7.13
N VAL A 141 14.40 -9.59 -7.40
CA VAL A 141 14.87 -8.26 -7.81
C VAL A 141 14.26 -7.85 -9.16
N GLN A 142 14.24 -8.77 -10.14
CA GLN A 142 13.63 -8.53 -11.44
C GLN A 142 12.13 -8.23 -11.32
N TRP A 143 11.42 -8.96 -10.46
CA TRP A 143 10.00 -8.71 -10.20
C TRP A 143 9.76 -7.30 -9.64
N LEU A 144 10.58 -6.83 -8.71
CA LEU A 144 10.48 -5.47 -8.18
C LEU A 144 10.76 -4.42 -9.26
N ALA A 145 11.78 -4.64 -10.10
CA ALA A 145 12.08 -3.73 -11.21
C ALA A 145 10.91 -3.66 -12.20
N GLN A 146 10.36 -4.80 -12.60
CA GLN A 146 9.19 -4.87 -13.50
C GLN A 146 7.95 -4.21 -12.88
N SER A 147 7.72 -4.42 -11.59
CA SER A 147 6.64 -3.75 -10.84
C SER A 147 6.75 -2.22 -10.95
N ARG A 148 7.97 -1.69 -10.82
CA ARG A 148 8.24 -0.24 -10.94
C ARG A 148 8.03 0.28 -12.36
N GLU A 149 8.39 -0.48 -13.37
CA GLU A 149 8.14 -0.15 -14.77
C GLU A 149 6.64 -0.07 -15.08
N ILE A 150 5.86 -1.06 -14.64
CA ILE A 150 4.40 -1.08 -14.81
C ILE A 150 3.76 0.15 -14.16
N SER A 151 4.22 0.50 -12.96
CA SER A 151 3.71 1.66 -12.22
C SER A 151 4.20 3.01 -12.78
N GLY A 152 5.28 3.00 -13.55
CA GLY A 152 5.80 4.15 -14.30
C GLY A 152 5.06 4.38 -15.62
N PHE A 153 4.35 3.38 -16.14
CA PHE A 153 3.60 3.50 -17.38
C PHE A 153 2.55 4.62 -17.29
N ARG A 154 2.66 5.59 -18.20
CA ARG A 154 1.68 6.65 -18.42
C ARG A 154 1.06 6.41 -19.79
N LEU A 155 -0.28 6.47 -19.87
CA LEU A 155 -0.94 6.55 -21.17
C LEU A 155 -0.43 7.81 -21.90
N PRO A 156 -0.11 7.73 -23.20
CA PRO A 156 0.18 8.93 -23.98
C PRO A 156 -1.04 9.86 -23.88
N THR A 157 -0.80 11.08 -23.40
CA THR A 157 -1.79 12.18 -23.39
C THR A 157 -1.99 12.73 -24.78
#